data_AF-A0A9J7KWM8-F1
#
_entry.id   AF-A0A9J7KWM8-F1
#
_cell.length_a   1.000
_cell.length_b   1.000
_cell.length_c   1.000
_cell.angle_alpha   90.00
_cell.angle_beta   90.00
_cell.angle_gamma   90.00
#
_symmetry.space_group_name_H-M   'P 1'
#
loop_
_entity.id
_entity.type
_entity.pdbx_description
1 polymer ?
#
loop_
_entity_poly.entity_id
_entity_poly.type
_entity_poly.pdbx_seq_one_letter_code
_entity_poly.pdbx_strand_id
1 'polypeptide(L)'
;MMKSFLAFLAFAAIFYTTEGLIFEPFCSTDADCEPNECCERSIVLNSCKPRPGLYDYCNSNSLTLTGLCPCDEGLECVDYNQNFVFDVVTGDSWCVALPDV
;
A
#
# COMPACT_ATOMS: atom_id res chain seq x y z
N MET A 1 -0.19 41.54 9.29
CA MET A 1 0.19 40.40 10.15
C MET A 1 -0.44 39.08 9.72
N MET A 2 -1.69 39.05 9.20
CA MET A 2 -2.36 37.78 8.81
C MET A 2 -1.83 37.11 7.52
N LYS A 3 -1.33 37.90 6.55
CA LYS A 3 -0.79 37.38 5.27
C LYS A 3 0.46 36.52 5.44
N SER A 4 1.33 36.87 6.39
CA SER A 4 2.57 36.13 6.68
C SER A 4 2.29 34.77 7.34
N PHE A 5 1.20 34.66 8.09
CA PHE A 5 0.79 33.43 8.77
C PHE A 5 0.23 32.40 7.78
N LEU A 6 -0.58 32.86 6.81
CA LEU A 6 -1.09 32.02 5.72
C LEU A 6 0.02 31.50 4.81
N ALA A 7 1.04 32.32 4.52
CA ALA A 7 2.20 31.86 3.77
C ALA A 7 2.97 30.77 4.54
N PHE A 8 3.15 30.93 5.85
CA PHE A 8 3.84 29.95 6.69
C PHE A 8 3.09 28.61 6.75
N LEU A 9 1.76 28.63 6.85
CA LEU A 9 0.93 27.43 6.80
C LEU A 9 0.97 26.74 5.44
N ALA A 10 0.98 27.50 4.34
CA ALA A 10 1.13 26.95 3.00
C ALA A 10 2.50 26.28 2.81
N PHE A 11 3.58 26.91 3.26
CA PHE A 11 4.92 26.31 3.23
C PHE A 11 4.99 25.06 4.12
N ALA A 12 4.49 25.11 5.36
CA ALA A 12 4.48 23.97 6.26
C ALA A 12 3.67 22.78 5.69
N ALA A 13 2.53 23.05 5.04
CA ALA A 13 1.75 22.03 4.35
C ALA A 13 2.54 21.41 3.19
N ILE A 14 3.24 22.21 2.39
CA ILE A 14 4.10 21.71 1.31
C ILE A 14 5.21 20.81 1.87
N PHE A 15 5.90 21.23 2.93
CA PHE A 15 6.95 20.41 3.57
C PHE A 15 6.41 19.09 4.14
N TYR A 16 5.27 19.12 4.85
CA TYR A 16 4.61 17.91 5.34
C TYR A 16 4.20 16.96 4.21
N THR A 17 3.72 17.49 3.08
CA THR A 17 3.36 16.66 1.92
C THR A 17 4.57 16.12 1.18
N THR A 18 5.72 16.82 1.21
CA THR A 18 6.94 16.33 0.56
C THR A 18 7.61 15.21 1.34
N GLU A 19 7.54 15.19 2.66
CA GLU A 19 8.08 14.05 3.44
C GLU A 19 7.30 12.75 3.17
N GLY A 20 5.99 12.83 2.91
CA GLY A 20 5.20 11.66 2.51
C GLY A 20 5.46 11.16 1.08
N LEU A 21 6.05 11.99 0.20
CA LEU A 21 6.30 11.66 -1.21
C LEU A 21 7.78 11.39 -1.53
N ILE A 22 8.71 11.65 -0.61
CA ILE A 22 10.16 11.50 -0.82
C ILE A 22 10.73 10.28 -0.06
N PHE A 23 10.00 9.71 0.92
CA PHE A 23 10.58 8.72 1.85
C PHE A 23 10.20 7.26 1.61
N GLU A 24 9.37 6.93 0.63
CA GLU A 24 9.20 5.53 0.28
C GLU A 24 10.30 5.10 -0.70
N PRO A 25 11.08 4.06 -0.38
CA PRO A 25 12.11 3.58 -1.28
C PRO A 25 11.46 3.14 -2.59
N PHE A 26 11.93 3.69 -3.72
CA PHE A 26 11.50 3.20 -5.03
C PHE A 26 12.07 1.81 -5.26
N CYS A 27 11.28 0.95 -5.90
CA CYS A 27 11.67 -0.43 -6.16
C CYS A 27 11.36 -0.83 -7.60
N SER A 28 12.13 -1.77 -8.13
CA SER A 28 11.80 -2.47 -9.37
C SER A 28 11.30 -3.89 -9.08
N THR A 29 11.79 -4.49 -8.01
CA THR A 29 11.48 -5.85 -7.57
C THR A 29 11.47 -5.94 -6.04
N ASP A 30 10.89 -7.01 -5.48
CA ASP A 30 10.90 -7.26 -4.03
C ASP A 30 12.32 -7.35 -3.44
N ALA A 31 13.33 -7.68 -4.25
CA ALA A 31 14.72 -7.75 -3.80
C ALA A 31 15.33 -6.37 -3.48
N ASP A 32 14.67 -5.30 -3.90
CA ASP A 32 15.07 -3.93 -3.59
C ASP A 32 14.55 -3.45 -2.22
N CYS A 33 13.66 -4.22 -1.59
CA CYS A 33 12.99 -3.88 -0.34
C CYS A 33 13.51 -4.69 0.86
N GLU A 34 13.17 -4.26 2.07
CA GLU A 34 13.53 -4.98 3.29
C GLU A 34 12.81 -6.36 3.36
N PRO A 35 13.31 -7.34 4.14
CA PRO A 35 12.77 -8.70 4.15
C PRO A 35 11.28 -8.82 4.48
N ASN A 36 10.73 -7.89 5.25
CA ASN A 36 9.32 -7.81 5.64
C ASN A 36 8.49 -6.87 4.75
N GLU A 37 9.04 -6.45 3.62
CA GLU A 37 8.42 -5.56 2.65
C GLU A 37 8.20 -6.28 1.32
N CYS A 38 7.47 -5.61 0.42
CA CYS A 38 7.37 -5.97 -0.98
C CYS A 38 7.39 -4.73 -1.86
N CYS A 39 7.67 -4.92 -3.15
CA CYS A 39 7.58 -3.86 -4.13
C CYS A 39 6.15 -3.71 -4.66
N GLU A 40 5.41 -2.76 -4.10
CA GLU A 40 4.03 -2.46 -4.51
C GLU A 40 4.02 -1.70 -5.84
N ARG A 41 3.20 -2.17 -6.80
CA ARG A 41 3.09 -1.53 -8.12
C ARG A 41 2.02 -0.44 -8.07
N SER A 42 2.41 0.78 -8.38
CA SER A 42 1.49 1.91 -8.56
C SER A 42 1.47 2.38 -10.00
N ILE A 43 0.44 3.13 -10.38
CA ILE A 43 0.30 3.74 -11.71
C ILE A 43 1.42 4.75 -11.98
N VAL A 44 1.94 5.39 -10.94
CA VAL A 44 2.94 6.45 -11.06
C VAL A 44 4.35 5.90 -10.89
N LEU A 45 4.65 5.32 -9.73
CA LEU A 45 5.97 4.81 -9.33
C LEU A 45 5.79 3.66 -8.35
N ASN A 46 6.54 2.58 -8.54
CA ASN A 46 6.56 1.48 -7.58
C ASN A 46 7.34 1.89 -6.32
N SER A 47 6.89 1.43 -5.15
CA SER A 47 7.58 1.68 -3.89
C SER A 47 7.55 0.48 -2.96
N CYS A 48 8.54 0.39 -2.08
CA CYS A 48 8.59 -0.61 -1.03
C CYS A 48 7.52 -0.31 0.02
N LYS A 49 6.73 -1.33 0.34
CA LYS A 49 5.66 -1.27 1.33
C LYS A 49 5.78 -2.43 2.30
N PRO A 50 5.43 -2.24 3.58
CA PRO A 50 5.28 -3.34 4.53
C PRO A 50 4.29 -4.39 3.99
N ARG A 51 4.58 -5.66 4.22
CA ARG A 51 3.62 -6.73 3.93
C ARG A 51 2.40 -6.59 4.86
N PRO A 52 1.17 -6.72 4.35
CA PRO A 52 -0.03 -6.65 5.17
C PRO A 52 -0.09 -7.81 6.17
N GLY A 53 -0.35 -7.48 7.42
CA GLY A 53 -0.48 -8.41 8.54
C GLY A 53 -1.89 -8.94 8.73
N LEU A 54 -2.16 -9.57 9.87
CA LEU A 54 -3.47 -10.18 10.15
C LEU A 54 -4.59 -9.13 10.12
N TYR A 55 -5.62 -9.38 9.31
CA TYR A 55 -6.77 -8.52 9.02
C TYR A 55 -6.44 -7.22 8.26
N ASP A 56 -5.21 -7.04 7.82
CA ASP A 56 -4.90 -5.98 6.86
C ASP A 56 -5.48 -6.33 5.49
N TYR A 57 -5.70 -5.26 4.74
CA TYR A 57 -6.28 -5.32 3.42
C TYR A 57 -5.27 -5.91 2.41
N CYS A 58 -5.73 -6.81 1.55
CA CYS A 58 -4.93 -7.43 0.50
C CYS A 58 -5.75 -7.56 -0.78
N ASN A 59 -5.11 -7.98 -1.87
CA ASN A 59 -5.82 -8.29 -3.11
C ASN A 59 -5.35 -9.62 -3.69
N SER A 60 -6.30 -10.51 -3.94
CA SER A 60 -6.08 -11.87 -4.42
C SER A 60 -6.01 -11.97 -5.95
N ASN A 61 -6.34 -10.90 -6.68
CA ASN A 61 -6.60 -10.93 -8.12
C ASN A 61 -5.61 -10.08 -8.93
N SER A 62 -5.15 -10.62 -10.07
CA SER A 62 -4.18 -9.98 -10.97
C SER A 62 -4.73 -8.80 -11.80
N LEU A 63 -5.92 -8.29 -11.47
CA LEU A 63 -6.66 -7.30 -12.28
C LEU A 63 -6.66 -5.90 -11.68
N THR A 64 -6.04 -5.70 -10.53
CA THR A 64 -5.88 -4.35 -9.98
C THR A 64 -4.89 -3.54 -10.81
N LEU A 65 -5.27 -2.29 -11.11
CA LEU A 65 -4.38 -1.30 -11.72
C LEU A 65 -3.14 -1.00 -10.85
N THR A 66 -3.22 -1.32 -9.56
CA THR A 66 -2.15 -1.25 -8.58
C THR A 66 -1.92 -2.64 -7.98
N GLY A 67 -0.71 -3.18 -8.10
CA GLY A 67 -0.40 -4.50 -7.54
C GLY A 67 -0.07 -4.36 -6.06
N LEU A 68 -0.96 -4.84 -5.17
CA LEU A 68 -0.74 -4.82 -3.72
C LEU A 68 0.29 -5.86 -3.29
N CYS A 69 0.90 -5.63 -2.13
CA CYS A 69 1.77 -6.63 -1.51
C CYS A 69 1.03 -7.91 -1.12
N PRO A 70 1.67 -9.08 -1.25
CA PRO A 70 1.15 -10.31 -0.66
C PRO A 70 1.17 -10.21 0.87
N CYS A 71 0.27 -10.94 1.52
CA CYS A 71 0.22 -11.05 2.97
C CYS A 71 1.56 -11.49 3.56
N ASP A 72 1.77 -11.14 4.83
CA ASP A 72 2.93 -11.56 5.61
C ASP A 72 2.98 -13.09 5.80
N GLU A 73 4.13 -13.60 6.23
CA GLU A 73 4.37 -15.03 6.37
C GLU A 73 3.32 -15.72 7.28
N GLY A 74 2.79 -16.86 6.81
CA GLY A 74 1.77 -17.62 7.55
C GLY A 74 0.32 -17.11 7.37
N LEU A 75 0.13 -16.07 6.56
CA LEU A 75 -1.19 -15.53 6.22
C LEU A 75 -1.55 -15.83 4.75
N GLU A 76 -2.85 -15.95 4.49
CA GLU A 76 -3.43 -16.10 3.16
C GLU A 76 -4.37 -14.93 2.88
N CYS A 77 -4.30 -14.39 1.65
CA CYS A 77 -5.22 -13.36 1.21
C CYS A 77 -6.55 -14.01 0.79
N VAL A 78 -7.58 -13.89 1.63
CA VAL A 78 -8.88 -14.49 1.37
C VAL A 78 -9.86 -13.41 0.93
N ASP A 79 -10.40 -13.62 -0.28
CA ASP A 79 -11.53 -12.86 -0.81
C ASP A 79 -12.84 -13.44 -0.28
N TYR A 80 -13.64 -12.61 0.39
CA TYR A 80 -14.94 -13.03 0.92
C TYR A 80 -16.13 -12.60 0.06
N ASN A 81 -15.91 -11.92 -1.08
CA ASN A 81 -17.00 -11.35 -1.87
C ASN A 81 -16.65 -11.23 -3.37
N GLN A 82 -17.42 -11.94 -4.21
CA GLN A 82 -17.13 -12.11 -5.64
C GLN A 82 -17.57 -10.91 -6.52
N ASN A 83 -17.56 -9.69 -6.01
CA ASN A 83 -18.06 -8.53 -6.75
C ASN A 83 -16.94 -7.82 -7.52
N PHE A 84 -16.85 -8.13 -8.81
CA PHE A 84 -15.86 -7.60 -9.78
C PHE A 84 -15.57 -6.09 -9.71
N VAL A 85 -16.57 -5.25 -9.39
CA VAL A 85 -16.35 -3.79 -9.30
C VAL A 85 -15.55 -3.41 -8.05
N PHE A 86 -15.76 -4.12 -6.94
CA PHE A 86 -15.00 -3.91 -5.72
C PHE A 86 -13.59 -4.48 -5.88
N ASP A 87 -13.44 -5.68 -6.43
CA ASP A 87 -12.15 -6.32 -6.77
C ASP A 87 -11.15 -5.38 -7.47
N VAL A 88 -11.63 -4.59 -8.43
CA VAL A 88 -10.79 -3.73 -9.28
C VAL A 88 -10.38 -2.43 -8.60
N VAL A 89 -11.21 -1.89 -7.69
CA VAL A 89 -11.05 -0.51 -7.18
C VAL A 89 -10.63 -0.45 -5.73
N THR A 90 -11.24 -1.26 -4.87
CA THR A 90 -10.99 -1.24 -3.42
C THR A 90 -10.54 -2.58 -2.87
N GLY A 91 -10.81 -3.65 -3.64
CA GLY A 91 -11.05 -5.04 -3.24
C GLY A 91 -11.63 -5.26 -1.85
N ASP A 92 -11.82 -6.52 -1.54
CA ASP A 92 -12.55 -7.03 -0.38
C ASP A 92 -11.91 -8.33 0.09
N SER A 93 -10.59 -8.39 -0.02
CA SER A 93 -9.79 -9.46 0.52
C SER A 93 -9.04 -8.98 1.76
N TRP A 94 -8.88 -9.90 2.72
CA TRP A 94 -8.11 -9.65 3.94
C TRP A 94 -7.14 -10.78 4.19
N CYS A 95 -6.00 -10.43 4.79
CA CYS A 95 -5.03 -11.42 5.23
C CYS A 95 -5.57 -12.15 6.46
N VAL A 96 -5.70 -13.46 6.38
CA VAL A 96 -6.14 -14.32 7.48
C VAL A 96 -5.12 -15.40 7.75
N ALA A 97 -5.09 -15.92 8.98
CA ALA A 97 -4.21 -17.02 9.32
C ALA A 97 -4.55 -18.25 8.46
N LEU A 98 -3.52 -18.89 7.90
CA LEU A 98 -3.68 -20.20 7.29
C LEU A 98 -4.32 -21.14 8.32
N PRO A 99 -5.39 -21.89 7.95
CA PRO A 99 -5.91 -22.90 8.85
C PRO A 99 -4.80 -23.91 9.16
N ASP A 100 -4.57 -24.18 10.45
CA ASP A 100 -3.60 -25.19 10.89
C ASP A 100 -3.92 -26.52 10.18
N VAL A 101 -3.08 -26.93 9.23
CA VAL A 101 -3.21 -28.20 8.49
C VAL A 101 -2.58 -29.34 9.28
#